data_AF-A0A938PSD1-F1
#
_entry.id   AF-A0A938PSD1-F1
#
_cell.length_a   1.000
_cell.length_b   1.000
_cell.length_c   1.000
_cell.angle_alpha   90.00
_cell.angle_beta   90.00
_cell.angle_gamma   90.00
#
_symmetry.space_group_name_H-M   'P 1'
#
loop_
_entity.id
_entity.type
_entity.pdbx_description
1 polymer ?
#
loop_
_entity_poly.entity_id
_entity_poly.type
_entity_poly.pdbx_seq_one_letter_code
_entity_poly.pdbx_strand_id
1 'polypeptide(L)'
;MQAQANAADNPCEFTALLGYEWSATRTFSHTHRAVIFRSAAVTATAIDYIRHPGLNDLFSELDRQCRREAGCEALTIPHNTNMSDGASFDVLTEDASLRRMRARYERLIEIHQQKGNSECLAPLGVTDESDCSLEISLTRHSRPAPPFTYTADEWARMRAGYVRGLLLHGLEATAEPTSSGAGALKLGIVGATDTHAATPGFVEEALWLGPGFGSLTLENNMTRLSSNPGGLTAVWAPQNTRADIFDALHRREVYATSGPRIRLRFDAGLNKGSEVLACDILADSAVPVVMDSDLVWGRVSPSFAFRHWQIAMHSRASRSSAVLLRLHLFVEAHQLVHLLVQLRFRHLQLLPVELVLLHVVGGSEPDPRLA
;
A
#
# COMPACT_ATOMS: atom_id res chain seq x y z
N MET A 1 -7.67 25.08 5.30
CA MET A 1 -7.03 23.90 4.66
C MET A 1 -7.02 24.01 3.14
N GLN A 2 -8.15 23.97 2.42
CA GLN A 2 -8.14 24.05 0.93
C GLN A 2 -7.39 25.29 0.39
N ALA A 3 -7.68 26.48 0.93
CA ALA A 3 -6.99 27.71 0.53
C ALA A 3 -5.46 27.64 0.76
N GLN A 4 -5.01 27.01 1.85
CA GLN A 4 -3.58 26.85 2.17
C GLN A 4 -2.90 25.88 1.20
N ALA A 5 -3.55 24.74 0.92
CA ALA A 5 -3.04 23.78 -0.05
C ALA A 5 -3.01 24.38 -1.47
N ASN A 6 -4.01 25.18 -1.86
CA ASN A 6 -3.98 25.91 -3.13
C ASN A 6 -2.88 26.97 -3.19
N ALA A 7 -2.63 27.69 -2.11
CA ALA A 7 -1.55 28.67 -2.04
C ALA A 7 -0.16 28.03 -2.07
N ALA A 8 -0.02 26.82 -1.53
CA ALA A 8 1.23 26.07 -1.53
C ALA A 8 1.48 25.30 -2.84
N ASP A 9 0.45 25.07 -3.66
CA ASP A 9 0.56 24.32 -4.91
C ASP A 9 1.36 25.11 -5.95
N ASN A 10 2.55 24.61 -6.26
CA ASN A 10 3.46 25.15 -7.25
C ASN A 10 3.83 24.03 -8.24
N PRO A 11 2.96 23.77 -9.25
CA PRO A 11 3.15 22.68 -10.19
C PRO A 11 4.56 22.65 -10.79
N CYS A 12 5.07 21.44 -11.05
CA CYS A 12 6.44 21.12 -11.46
C CYS A 12 7.50 21.21 -10.35
N GLU A 13 7.27 21.96 -9.27
CA GLU A 13 8.21 22.10 -8.15
C GLU A 13 7.72 21.41 -6.88
N PHE A 14 6.51 21.75 -6.42
CA PHE A 14 5.86 21.17 -5.25
C PHE A 14 4.35 21.11 -5.47
N THR A 15 3.79 19.90 -5.47
CA THR A 15 2.34 19.71 -5.62
C THR A 15 1.70 19.46 -4.26
N ALA A 16 0.68 20.26 -3.93
CA ALA A 16 -0.09 20.11 -2.70
C ALA A 16 -1.45 19.46 -3.00
N LEU A 17 -1.59 18.16 -2.77
CA LEU A 17 -2.88 17.48 -2.99
C LEU A 17 -3.95 17.97 -1.99
N LEU A 18 -5.20 18.02 -2.45
CA LEU A 18 -6.35 18.32 -1.60
C LEU A 18 -6.93 17.03 -1.03
N GLY A 19 -7.20 17.01 0.27
CA GLY A 19 -7.72 15.83 0.92
C GLY A 19 -8.06 16.05 2.39
N TYR A 20 -8.63 15.01 2.99
CA TYR A 20 -8.92 14.92 4.41
C TYR A 20 -8.92 13.45 4.86
N GLU A 21 -8.88 13.22 6.16
CA GLU A 21 -9.04 11.89 6.73
C GLU A 21 -10.50 11.66 7.16
N TRP A 22 -11.05 10.51 6.79
CA TRP A 22 -12.25 9.94 7.39
C TRP A 22 -11.83 8.96 8.50
N SER A 23 -11.92 9.42 9.75
CA SER A 23 -11.32 8.75 10.91
C SER A 23 -12.32 7.87 11.68
N ALA A 24 -12.70 6.74 11.10
CA ALA A 24 -13.54 5.76 11.78
C ALA A 24 -12.76 4.92 12.82
N THR A 25 -13.15 5.05 14.08
CA THR A 25 -12.47 4.41 15.22
C THR A 25 -13.50 3.73 16.15
N ARG A 26 -14.38 2.92 15.56
CA ARG A 26 -15.41 2.19 16.34
C ARG A 26 -14.69 1.23 17.28
N THR A 27 -15.05 1.24 18.57
CA THR A 27 -14.42 0.39 19.61
C THR A 27 -12.89 0.48 19.66
N PHE A 28 -12.30 1.63 19.29
CA PHE A 28 -10.85 1.80 19.18
C PHE A 28 -10.19 0.85 18.15
N SER A 29 -10.93 0.41 17.15
CA SER A 29 -10.41 -0.36 16.03
C SER A 29 -10.38 0.57 14.81
N HIS A 30 -9.21 0.71 14.19
CA HIS A 30 -9.00 1.69 13.13
C HIS A 30 -9.57 1.20 11.79
N THR A 31 -10.45 2.02 11.20
CA THR A 31 -10.94 1.85 9.83
C THR A 31 -10.82 3.18 9.06
N HIS A 32 -9.66 3.82 9.17
CA HIS A 32 -9.40 5.16 8.63
C HIS A 32 -9.17 5.17 7.12
N ARG A 33 -9.62 6.25 6.44
CA ARG A 33 -9.41 6.46 5.00
C ARG A 33 -8.90 7.87 4.73
N ALA A 34 -7.77 7.99 4.05
CA ALA A 34 -7.35 9.28 3.51
C ALA A 34 -8.07 9.51 2.18
N VAL A 35 -8.94 10.53 2.12
CA VAL A 35 -9.64 10.95 0.91
C VAL A 35 -8.79 11.98 0.20
N ILE A 36 -8.47 11.74 -1.08
CA ILE A 36 -7.65 12.62 -1.91
C ILE A 36 -8.42 12.96 -3.18
N PHE A 37 -8.37 14.23 -3.59
CA PHE A 37 -9.02 14.73 -4.79
C PHE A 37 -8.03 15.01 -5.92
N ARG A 38 -8.48 14.79 -7.15
CA ARG A 38 -7.69 15.01 -8.38
C ARG A 38 -7.37 16.48 -8.65
N SER A 39 -8.29 17.38 -8.29
CA SER A 39 -8.24 18.80 -8.68
C SER A 39 -8.75 19.70 -7.55
N ALA A 40 -8.81 21.01 -7.81
CA ALA A 40 -9.45 21.97 -6.91
C ALA A 40 -10.97 21.81 -6.78
N ALA A 41 -11.61 21.05 -7.68
CA ALA A 41 -13.01 20.66 -7.57
C ALA A 41 -13.13 19.54 -6.52
N VAL A 42 -13.71 19.87 -5.38
CA VAL A 42 -13.85 19.02 -4.20
C VAL A 42 -15.27 19.10 -3.65
N THR A 43 -15.62 18.24 -2.70
CA THR A 43 -16.91 18.34 -1.99
C THR A 43 -17.02 19.65 -1.21
N ALA A 44 -18.24 20.18 -1.06
CA ALA A 44 -18.45 21.46 -0.38
C ALA A 44 -18.03 21.42 1.11
N THR A 45 -18.20 20.26 1.73
CA THR A 45 -17.68 19.96 3.07
C THR A 45 -17.02 18.59 3.07
N ALA A 46 -16.05 18.37 3.97
CA ALA A 46 -15.52 17.04 4.22
C ALA A 46 -16.65 16.10 4.66
N ILE A 47 -16.70 14.91 4.05
CA ILE A 47 -17.60 13.84 4.46
C ILE A 47 -16.94 13.17 5.67
N ASP A 48 -17.41 13.47 6.88
CA ASP A 48 -16.81 13.00 8.12
C ASP A 48 -17.51 11.77 8.70
N TYR A 49 -16.79 11.06 9.56
CA TYR A 49 -17.26 9.87 10.24
C TYR A 49 -18.43 10.11 11.21
N ILE A 50 -18.54 11.29 11.83
CA ILE A 50 -19.58 11.57 12.83
C ILE A 50 -20.96 11.57 12.16
N ARG A 51 -21.06 12.18 10.97
CA ARG A 51 -22.30 12.25 10.19
C ARG A 51 -22.49 11.05 9.25
N HIS A 52 -21.41 10.44 8.80
CA HIS A 52 -21.39 9.33 7.84
C HIS A 52 -20.52 8.17 8.39
N PRO A 53 -21.03 7.37 9.34
CA PRO A 53 -20.22 6.42 10.10
C PRO A 53 -19.93 5.11 9.35
N GLY A 54 -20.66 4.80 8.28
CA GLY A 54 -20.42 3.62 7.44
C GLY A 54 -19.55 3.93 6.22
N LEU A 55 -18.78 2.93 5.77
CA LEU A 55 -18.07 3.02 4.49
C LEU A 55 -19.02 3.22 3.31
N ASN A 56 -20.18 2.57 3.36
CA ASN A 56 -21.22 2.77 2.34
C ASN A 56 -21.73 4.23 2.34
N ASP A 57 -21.82 4.87 3.51
CA ASP A 57 -22.22 6.28 3.61
C ASP A 57 -21.14 7.19 2.99
N LEU A 58 -19.86 6.94 3.32
CA LEU A 58 -18.73 7.68 2.73
C LEU A 58 -18.73 7.59 1.21
N PHE A 59 -18.80 6.37 0.66
CA PHE A 59 -18.74 6.18 -0.79
C PHE A 59 -19.98 6.72 -1.49
N SER A 60 -21.18 6.50 -0.94
CA SER A 60 -22.42 7.04 -1.50
C SER A 60 -22.40 8.56 -1.55
N GLU A 61 -21.84 9.20 -0.53
CA GLU A 61 -21.76 10.65 -0.45
C GLU A 61 -20.68 11.23 -1.35
N LEU A 62 -19.53 10.55 -1.48
CA LEU A 62 -18.53 10.87 -2.51
C LEU A 62 -19.16 10.78 -3.90
N ASP A 63 -19.95 9.74 -4.15
CA ASP A 63 -20.64 9.59 -5.42
C ASP A 63 -21.62 10.72 -5.68
N ARG A 64 -22.40 11.08 -4.66
CA ARG A 64 -23.41 12.13 -4.77
C ARG A 64 -22.79 13.51 -5.01
N GLN A 65 -21.72 13.84 -4.29
CA GLN A 65 -21.14 15.19 -4.24
C GLN A 65 -19.97 15.41 -5.22
N CYS A 66 -19.19 14.37 -5.54
CA CYS A 66 -17.97 14.47 -6.35
C CYS A 66 -18.18 13.84 -7.73
N ARG A 67 -18.75 14.64 -8.64
CA ARG A 67 -19.10 14.22 -10.00
C ARG A 67 -17.98 14.52 -11.00
N ARG A 68 -17.65 13.53 -11.83
CA ARG A 68 -16.62 13.65 -12.89
C ARG A 68 -16.96 14.75 -13.89
N GLU A 69 -18.23 14.91 -14.20
CA GLU A 69 -18.76 15.94 -15.11
C GLU A 69 -18.52 17.35 -14.57
N ALA A 70 -18.41 17.49 -13.25
CA ALA A 70 -18.05 18.73 -12.56
C ALA A 70 -16.53 18.86 -12.30
N GLY A 71 -15.71 17.96 -12.86
CA GLY A 71 -14.26 17.93 -12.68
C GLY A 71 -13.79 17.41 -11.32
N CYS A 72 -14.70 16.84 -10.51
CA CYS A 72 -14.37 16.25 -9.22
C CYS A 72 -14.15 14.75 -9.35
N GLU A 73 -12.97 14.31 -8.92
CA GLU A 73 -12.63 12.90 -8.78
C GLU A 73 -11.91 12.69 -7.45
N ALA A 74 -12.23 11.59 -6.78
CA ALA A 74 -11.67 11.25 -5.49
C ALA A 74 -11.26 9.78 -5.45
N LEU A 75 -10.20 9.51 -4.68
CA LEU A 75 -9.82 8.17 -4.25
C LEU A 75 -9.72 8.16 -2.72
N THR A 76 -9.81 6.97 -2.14
CA THR A 76 -9.68 6.75 -0.69
C THR A 76 -8.57 5.76 -0.42
N ILE A 77 -7.67 6.08 0.49
CA ILE A 77 -6.54 5.22 0.87
C ILE A 77 -6.78 4.67 2.29
N PRO A 78 -7.19 3.40 2.42
CA PRO A 78 -7.17 2.69 3.68
C PRO A 78 -5.77 2.61 4.28
N HIS A 79 -5.70 2.86 5.58
CA HIS A 79 -4.47 2.84 6.34
C HIS A 79 -4.69 2.34 7.78
N ASN A 80 -3.59 2.09 8.51
CA ASN A 80 -3.59 1.47 9.85
C ASN A 80 -4.34 0.13 9.94
N THR A 81 -4.27 -0.74 8.92
CA THR A 81 -4.98 -2.04 9.00
C THR A 81 -4.43 -2.95 10.09
N ASN A 82 -3.14 -2.82 10.46
CA ASN A 82 -2.56 -3.48 11.63
C ASN A 82 -3.20 -3.09 12.98
N MET A 83 -3.85 -1.93 13.06
CA MET A 83 -4.57 -1.45 14.25
C MET A 83 -6.09 -1.59 14.12
N SER A 84 -6.56 -2.34 13.13
CA SER A 84 -7.99 -2.50 12.87
C SER A 84 -8.66 -3.61 13.68
N ASP A 85 -7.89 -4.40 14.43
CA ASP A 85 -8.38 -5.63 15.08
C ASP A 85 -9.08 -6.60 14.09
N GLY A 86 -8.75 -6.51 12.79
CA GLY A 86 -9.39 -7.25 11.70
C GLY A 86 -10.65 -6.60 11.12
N ALA A 87 -11.02 -5.39 11.54
CA ALA A 87 -12.28 -4.75 11.14
C ALA A 87 -12.23 -3.88 9.87
N SER A 88 -11.04 -3.56 9.34
CA SER A 88 -10.92 -2.58 8.23
C SER A 88 -11.42 -3.09 6.89
N PHE A 89 -11.40 -4.41 6.67
CA PHE A 89 -11.78 -5.06 5.44
C PHE A 89 -12.34 -6.45 5.73
N ASP A 90 -13.57 -6.72 5.29
CA ASP A 90 -14.14 -8.06 5.28
C ASP A 90 -14.58 -8.42 3.86
N VAL A 91 -13.59 -8.65 2.99
CA VAL A 91 -13.80 -8.84 1.55
C VAL A 91 -14.68 -10.04 1.22
N LEU A 92 -14.68 -11.04 2.09
CA LEU A 92 -15.43 -12.28 1.88
C LEU A 92 -16.91 -12.14 2.26
N THR A 93 -17.23 -11.36 3.29
CA THR A 93 -18.63 -11.22 3.75
C THR A 93 -19.30 -9.93 3.26
N GLU A 94 -18.55 -8.98 2.73
CA GLU A 94 -19.08 -7.72 2.20
C GLU A 94 -20.01 -7.92 0.99
N ASP A 95 -21.09 -7.13 0.98
CA ASP A 95 -22.06 -7.15 -0.09
C ASP A 95 -21.44 -6.72 -1.44
N ALA A 96 -22.03 -7.19 -2.54
CA ALA A 96 -21.49 -6.94 -3.87
C ALA A 96 -21.47 -5.45 -4.26
N SER A 97 -22.33 -4.61 -3.67
CA SER A 97 -22.36 -3.18 -3.97
C SER A 97 -21.22 -2.45 -3.27
N LEU A 98 -20.96 -2.73 -1.99
CA LEU A 98 -19.82 -2.18 -1.26
C LEU A 98 -18.49 -2.62 -1.88
N ARG A 99 -18.36 -3.89 -2.28
CA ARG A 99 -17.16 -4.37 -2.99
C ARG A 99 -16.88 -3.61 -4.28
N ARG A 100 -17.92 -3.30 -5.07
CA ARG A 100 -17.78 -2.45 -6.28
C ARG A 100 -17.35 -1.03 -5.95
N MET A 101 -17.89 -0.45 -4.88
CA MET A 101 -17.49 0.89 -4.43
C MET A 101 -16.03 0.91 -3.97
N ARG A 102 -15.59 -0.10 -3.22
CA ARG A 102 -14.17 -0.26 -2.86
C ARG A 102 -13.28 -0.41 -4.08
N ALA A 103 -13.62 -1.26 -5.05
CA ALA A 103 -12.83 -1.42 -6.28
C ALA A 103 -12.66 -0.10 -7.07
N ARG A 104 -13.59 0.84 -6.91
CA ARG A 104 -13.54 2.18 -7.50
C ARG A 104 -12.75 3.18 -6.66
N TYR A 105 -13.03 3.30 -5.37
CA TYR A 105 -12.46 4.34 -4.51
C TYR A 105 -11.15 3.90 -3.82
N GLU A 106 -11.07 2.65 -3.39
CA GLU A 106 -9.91 2.07 -2.71
C GLU A 106 -8.97 1.40 -3.71
N ARG A 107 -8.31 2.23 -4.51
CA ARG A 107 -7.33 1.80 -5.51
C ARG A 107 -5.97 1.45 -4.90
N LEU A 108 -5.71 1.97 -3.70
CA LEU A 108 -4.44 1.94 -2.99
C LEU A 108 -4.65 1.49 -1.55
N ILE A 109 -3.61 0.97 -0.91
CA ILE A 109 -3.60 0.64 0.51
C ILE A 109 -2.25 1.00 1.13
N GLU A 110 -2.27 1.60 2.32
CA GLU A 110 -1.06 1.87 3.08
C GLU A 110 -0.55 0.58 3.73
N ILE A 111 0.69 0.23 3.42
CA ILE A 111 1.35 -0.96 3.94
C ILE A 111 2.25 -0.66 5.14
N HIS A 112 2.72 0.57 5.27
CA HIS A 112 3.70 0.93 6.29
C HIS A 112 3.62 2.40 6.69
N GLN A 113 3.78 2.62 7.99
CA GLN A 113 3.45 3.86 8.66
C GLN A 113 4.12 3.92 10.04
N GLN A 114 4.09 5.09 10.70
CA GLN A 114 4.77 5.29 12.00
C GLN A 114 4.34 4.29 13.09
N LYS A 115 3.18 3.65 12.91
CA LYS A 115 2.54 2.70 13.82
C LYS A 115 2.86 1.25 13.44
N GLY A 116 3.93 1.04 12.68
CA GLY A 116 4.40 -0.26 12.26
C GLY A 116 3.93 -0.67 10.86
N ASN A 117 4.20 -1.93 10.55
CA ASN A 117 3.91 -2.52 9.24
C ASN A 117 2.58 -3.27 9.22
N SER A 118 1.85 -3.13 8.10
CA SER A 118 0.55 -3.74 7.81
C SER A 118 0.60 -4.79 6.69
N GLU A 119 1.78 -5.19 6.23
CA GLU A 119 1.94 -6.15 5.14
C GLU A 119 1.43 -7.55 5.49
N CYS A 120 1.99 -8.15 6.54
CA CYS A 120 1.58 -9.47 6.99
C CYS A 120 1.82 -9.71 8.47
N LEU A 121 1.04 -10.66 9.00
CA LEU A 121 1.17 -11.17 10.35
C LEU A 121 1.45 -12.67 10.27
N ALA A 122 2.49 -13.13 10.97
CA ALA A 122 2.84 -14.55 11.02
C ALA A 122 1.71 -15.38 11.68
N PRO A 123 1.60 -16.69 11.42
CA PRO A 123 0.71 -17.56 12.18
C PRO A 123 1.01 -17.49 13.69
N LEU A 124 -0.03 -17.64 14.53
CA LEU A 124 0.12 -17.55 15.97
C LEU A 124 1.10 -18.61 16.48
N GLY A 125 2.08 -18.19 17.29
CA GLY A 125 3.10 -19.10 17.86
C GLY A 125 4.31 -19.35 16.96
N VAL A 126 4.38 -18.75 15.77
CA VAL A 126 5.59 -18.79 14.91
C VAL A 126 6.46 -17.58 15.24
N THR A 127 7.53 -17.79 15.99
CA THR A 127 8.38 -16.70 16.54
C THR A 127 9.71 -16.50 15.83
N ASP A 128 10.17 -17.44 15.01
CA ASP A 128 11.45 -17.34 14.30
C ASP A 128 11.23 -17.32 12.78
N GLU A 129 12.00 -16.47 12.09
CA GLU A 129 12.26 -16.55 10.63
C GLU A 129 11.13 -16.14 9.67
N SER A 130 9.94 -15.73 10.12
CA SER A 130 8.93 -15.26 9.16
C SER A 130 9.36 -13.95 8.47
N ASP A 131 9.08 -13.86 7.17
CA ASP A 131 9.21 -12.65 6.34
C ASP A 131 8.23 -11.52 6.75
N CYS A 132 7.44 -11.77 7.79
CA CYS A 132 6.43 -10.90 8.42
C CYS A 132 6.87 -10.31 9.77
N SER A 133 8.18 -10.20 10.02
CA SER A 133 8.73 -9.69 11.28
C SER A 133 9.08 -8.19 11.26
N LEU A 134 8.93 -7.53 10.12
CA LEU A 134 9.32 -6.12 9.98
C LEU A 134 8.38 -5.23 10.80
N GLU A 135 8.91 -4.58 11.84
CA GLU A 135 8.26 -3.53 12.62
C GLU A 135 6.77 -3.77 12.92
N ILE A 136 6.46 -4.98 13.36
CA ILE A 136 5.11 -5.36 13.73
C ILE A 136 4.75 -4.68 15.06
N SER A 137 3.73 -3.83 15.02
CA SER A 137 3.09 -3.26 16.19
C SER A 137 1.75 -3.92 16.41
N LEU A 138 1.62 -4.67 17.51
CA LEU A 138 0.39 -5.36 17.88
C LEU A 138 -0.41 -4.53 18.86
N THR A 139 -1.69 -4.33 18.52
CA THR A 139 -2.63 -3.60 19.35
C THR A 139 -3.94 -4.33 19.49
N ARG A 140 -4.60 -4.14 20.64
CA ARG A 140 -6.00 -4.50 20.87
C ARG A 140 -6.72 -3.23 21.29
N HIS A 141 -7.73 -2.80 20.54
CA HIS A 141 -8.45 -1.55 20.83
C HIS A 141 -7.48 -0.35 20.93
N SER A 142 -6.60 -0.21 19.94
CA SER A 142 -5.51 0.79 19.87
C SER A 142 -4.53 0.78 21.04
N ARG A 143 -4.49 -0.26 21.89
CA ARG A 143 -3.54 -0.38 23.00
C ARG A 143 -2.53 -1.49 22.73
N PRO A 144 -1.23 -1.28 23.01
CA PRO A 144 -0.22 -2.33 22.85
C PRO A 144 -0.64 -3.62 23.58
N ALA A 145 -0.60 -4.73 22.85
CA ALA A 145 -1.01 -6.03 23.37
C ALA A 145 -0.05 -7.12 22.88
N PRO A 146 0.53 -7.93 23.79
CA PRO A 146 1.45 -8.97 23.39
C PRO A 146 0.72 -10.18 22.79
N PRO A 147 1.37 -10.99 21.93
CA PRO A 147 0.74 -12.08 21.18
C PRO A 147 -0.06 -13.07 22.04
N PHE A 148 0.41 -13.40 23.24
CA PHE A 148 -0.22 -14.36 24.14
C PHE A 148 -1.59 -13.92 24.66
N THR A 149 -1.98 -12.66 24.46
CA THR A 149 -3.30 -12.16 24.88
C THR A 149 -4.41 -12.49 23.89
N TYR A 150 -4.06 -12.88 22.66
CA TYR A 150 -5.00 -13.18 21.59
C TYR A 150 -5.41 -14.65 21.57
N THR A 151 -6.71 -14.86 21.32
CA THR A 151 -7.21 -16.17 20.92
C THR A 151 -6.79 -16.49 19.49
N ALA A 152 -6.83 -17.78 19.11
CA ALA A 152 -6.54 -18.20 17.74
C ALA A 152 -7.46 -17.51 16.71
N ASP A 153 -8.75 -17.36 17.04
CA ASP A 153 -9.73 -16.74 16.15
C ASP A 153 -9.50 -15.23 15.99
N GLU A 154 -9.18 -14.53 17.08
CA GLU A 154 -8.80 -13.10 17.01
C GLU A 154 -7.56 -12.91 16.15
N TRP A 155 -6.55 -13.76 16.33
CA TRP A 155 -5.31 -13.71 15.57
C TRP A 155 -5.55 -13.97 14.08
N ALA A 156 -6.37 -14.97 13.74
CA ALA A 156 -6.74 -15.28 12.37
C ALA A 156 -7.47 -14.10 11.71
N ARG A 157 -8.43 -13.47 12.40
CA ARG A 157 -9.13 -12.27 11.91
C ARG A 157 -8.19 -11.10 11.68
N MET A 158 -7.32 -10.80 12.64
CA MET A 158 -6.32 -9.74 12.46
C MET A 158 -5.44 -10.02 11.25
N ARG A 159 -4.91 -11.25 11.15
CA ARG A 159 -4.02 -11.68 10.06
C ARG A 159 -4.68 -11.56 8.68
N ALA A 160 -5.98 -11.85 8.57
CA ALA A 160 -6.75 -11.66 7.33
C ALA A 160 -6.81 -10.18 6.90
N GLY A 161 -6.80 -9.24 7.86
CA GLY A 161 -6.82 -7.80 7.62
C GLY A 161 -5.49 -7.16 7.21
N TYR A 162 -4.37 -7.88 7.29
CA TYR A 162 -3.08 -7.41 6.77
C TYR A 162 -3.06 -7.52 5.24
N VAL A 163 -2.28 -6.68 4.56
CA VAL A 163 -2.28 -6.54 3.09
C VAL A 163 -2.19 -7.91 2.40
N ARG A 164 -1.21 -8.77 2.73
CA ARG A 164 -1.10 -10.11 2.12
C ARG A 164 -2.34 -10.97 2.33
N GLY A 165 -2.96 -10.90 3.51
CA GLY A 165 -4.23 -11.59 3.79
C GLY A 165 -5.36 -11.05 2.92
N LEU A 166 -5.48 -9.73 2.81
CA LEU A 166 -6.49 -9.07 1.98
C LEU A 166 -6.34 -9.41 0.51
N LEU A 167 -5.11 -9.46 -0.01
CA LEU A 167 -4.87 -9.83 -1.39
C LEU A 167 -5.23 -11.29 -1.66
N LEU A 168 -4.91 -12.20 -0.75
CA LEU A 168 -5.31 -13.61 -0.83
C LEU A 168 -6.85 -13.74 -0.85
N HIS A 169 -7.55 -13.07 0.07
CA HIS A 169 -9.01 -13.07 0.10
C HIS A 169 -9.65 -12.41 -1.13
N GLY A 170 -9.04 -11.37 -1.69
CA GLY A 170 -9.47 -10.78 -2.96
C GLY A 170 -9.40 -11.78 -4.11
N LEU A 171 -8.37 -12.63 -4.16
CA LEU A 171 -8.23 -13.69 -5.16
C LEU A 171 -9.27 -14.80 -4.95
N GLU A 172 -9.49 -15.23 -3.71
CA GLU A 172 -10.55 -16.19 -3.35
C GLU A 172 -11.92 -15.65 -3.80
N ALA A 173 -12.21 -14.38 -3.53
CA ALA A 173 -13.46 -13.73 -3.93
C ALA A 173 -13.65 -13.62 -5.46
N THR A 174 -12.58 -13.62 -6.26
CA THR A 174 -12.66 -13.70 -7.74
C THR A 174 -12.80 -15.10 -8.30
N ALA A 175 -12.34 -16.12 -7.58
CA ALA A 175 -12.44 -17.50 -8.04
C ALA A 175 -13.88 -18.02 -8.00
N GLU A 176 -14.77 -17.33 -7.27
CA GLU A 176 -16.18 -17.69 -7.14
C GLU A 176 -16.95 -17.46 -8.45
N PRO A 177 -17.68 -18.48 -8.98
CA PRO A 177 -18.38 -18.42 -10.28
C PRO A 177 -19.44 -17.31 -10.41
N THR A 178 -19.92 -16.79 -9.28
CA THR A 178 -20.94 -15.73 -9.22
C THR A 178 -20.33 -14.33 -9.09
N SER A 179 -19.00 -14.23 -8.93
CA SER A 179 -18.31 -12.96 -8.86
C SER A 179 -18.23 -12.35 -10.26
N SER A 180 -19.11 -11.39 -10.54
CA SER A 180 -19.14 -10.65 -11.79
C SER A 180 -17.91 -9.73 -11.91
N GLY A 181 -16.69 -10.27 -12.10
CA GLY A 181 -15.42 -9.54 -12.35
C GLY A 181 -14.99 -8.48 -11.32
N ALA A 182 -15.80 -8.22 -10.30
CA ALA A 182 -15.67 -7.14 -9.32
C ALA A 182 -15.03 -7.61 -8.00
N GLY A 183 -14.43 -8.80 -7.99
CA GLY A 183 -14.00 -9.50 -6.78
C GLY A 183 -12.54 -9.28 -6.38
N ALA A 184 -11.65 -8.86 -7.28
CA ALA A 184 -10.23 -8.79 -6.96
C ALA A 184 -9.92 -7.44 -6.35
N LEU A 185 -9.48 -7.43 -5.09
CA LEU A 185 -8.75 -6.30 -4.53
C LEU A 185 -7.42 -6.14 -5.27
N LYS A 186 -7.46 -5.49 -6.43
CA LYS A 186 -6.27 -5.00 -7.10
C LYS A 186 -5.88 -3.70 -6.40
N LEU A 187 -4.80 -3.72 -5.63
CA LEU A 187 -4.40 -2.60 -4.77
C LEU A 187 -2.97 -2.15 -5.09
N GLY A 188 -2.77 -0.86 -5.31
CA GLY A 188 -1.44 -0.26 -5.30
C GLY A 188 -0.96 -0.06 -3.87
N ILE A 189 0.35 -0.09 -3.67
CA ILE A 189 0.95 -0.09 -2.34
C ILE A 189 1.58 1.27 -2.05
N VAL A 190 1.14 1.89 -0.96
CA VAL A 190 1.63 3.20 -0.51
C VAL A 190 2.17 3.13 0.91
N GLY A 191 2.99 4.10 1.29
CA GLY A 191 3.50 4.29 2.64
C GLY A 191 3.43 5.76 3.02
N ALA A 192 3.16 6.05 4.29
CA ALA A 192 3.08 7.42 4.77
C ALA A 192 3.59 7.54 6.22
N THR A 193 3.66 8.77 6.72
CA THR A 193 4.16 9.04 8.07
C THR A 193 3.05 9.18 9.10
N ASP A 194 1.86 9.60 8.66
CA ASP A 194 0.74 10.06 9.50
C ASP A 194 1.18 11.02 10.61
N THR A 195 2.23 11.79 10.34
CA THR A 195 2.69 12.78 11.31
C THR A 195 1.66 13.90 11.39
N HIS A 196 1.31 14.33 12.60
CA HIS A 196 0.41 15.47 12.76
C HIS A 196 1.18 16.80 12.86
N ALA A 197 2.45 16.80 12.43
CA ALA A 197 3.35 17.94 12.43
C ALA A 197 3.85 18.31 11.00
N ALA A 198 3.26 17.74 9.95
CA ALA A 198 3.61 18.00 8.55
C ALA A 198 5.10 17.78 8.22
N THR A 199 5.75 16.83 8.89
CA THR A 199 7.18 16.54 8.65
C THR A 199 7.37 15.67 7.40
N PRO A 200 8.41 15.91 6.58
CA PRO A 200 8.54 15.35 5.21
C PRO A 200 8.98 13.87 5.14
N GLY A 201 8.75 13.09 6.20
CA GLY A 201 9.27 11.71 6.37
C GLY A 201 10.79 11.69 6.49
N PHE A 202 11.27 11.25 7.65
CA PHE A 202 12.70 11.20 7.92
C PHE A 202 13.28 9.88 7.40
N VAL A 203 14.34 9.99 6.61
CA VAL A 203 15.07 8.82 6.07
C VAL A 203 16.19 8.38 7.00
N GLU A 204 16.65 9.29 7.87
CA GLU A 204 17.69 9.04 8.86
C GLU A 204 17.03 8.89 10.24
N GLU A 205 16.85 7.64 10.67
CA GLU A 205 16.18 7.27 11.93
C GLU A 205 16.79 7.96 13.14
N ALA A 206 18.12 8.14 13.16
CA ALA A 206 18.84 8.79 14.25
C ALA A 206 18.50 10.28 14.43
N LEU A 207 18.00 10.93 13.37
CA LEU A 207 17.57 12.34 13.39
C LEU A 207 16.06 12.49 13.53
N TRP A 208 15.32 11.38 13.51
CA TRP A 208 13.89 11.40 13.67
C TRP A 208 13.54 11.66 15.14
N LEU A 209 12.99 12.84 15.41
CA LEU A 209 12.63 13.27 16.77
C LEU A 209 11.32 12.62 17.25
N GLY A 210 10.55 12.09 16.31
CA GLY A 210 9.36 11.28 16.46
C GLY A 210 8.12 11.81 15.70
N PRO A 211 6.90 11.29 15.92
CA PRO A 211 5.82 11.40 14.93
C PRO A 211 4.99 12.68 14.98
N GLY A 212 5.18 13.53 15.99
CA GLY A 212 4.44 14.79 16.12
C GLY A 212 2.95 14.57 16.41
N PHE A 213 2.57 14.21 17.65
CA PHE A 213 1.19 13.83 18.01
C PHE A 213 0.55 14.70 19.10
N GLY A 214 -0.32 15.65 18.72
CA GLY A 214 -1.32 16.37 19.52
C GLY A 214 -0.98 16.92 20.93
N SER A 215 0.29 17.08 21.31
CA SER A 215 0.71 17.62 22.61
C SER A 215 0.81 19.15 22.60
N LEU A 216 0.85 19.76 23.79
CA LEU A 216 0.85 21.23 23.97
C LEU A 216 2.15 21.91 23.48
N THR A 217 3.25 21.16 23.34
CA THR A 217 4.55 21.66 22.84
C THR A 217 5.08 20.79 21.72
N LEU A 218 5.80 21.39 20.76
CA LEU A 218 6.43 20.66 19.66
C LEU A 218 7.39 19.58 20.18
N GLU A 219 8.12 19.82 21.26
CA GLU A 219 9.06 18.86 21.84
C GLU A 219 8.35 17.58 22.34
N ASN A 220 7.28 17.73 23.14
CA ASN A 220 6.50 16.59 23.64
C ASN A 220 5.71 15.87 22.53
N ASN A 221 5.40 16.57 21.44
CA ASN A 221 4.77 16.00 20.25
C ASN A 221 5.68 14.98 19.57
N MET A 222 6.99 15.19 19.65
CA MET A 222 7.96 14.39 18.93
C MET A 222 8.33 13.13 19.72
N THR A 223 8.34 13.07 21.05
CA THR A 223 8.98 11.97 21.81
C THR A 223 8.26 10.59 21.89
N ARG A 224 7.50 10.11 20.90
CA ARG A 224 6.88 8.76 20.96
C ARG A 224 7.86 7.64 20.53
N LEU A 225 8.41 6.95 21.53
CA LEU A 225 9.39 5.86 21.34
C LEU A 225 8.80 4.56 20.77
N SER A 226 7.47 4.38 20.78
CA SER A 226 6.82 3.19 20.22
C SER A 226 6.48 3.33 18.73
N SER A 227 6.98 4.38 18.08
CA SER A 227 6.72 4.70 16.69
C SER A 227 8.02 4.71 15.89
N ASN A 228 7.92 4.52 14.58
CA ASN A 228 9.02 4.65 13.63
C ASN A 228 8.82 5.92 12.75
N PRO A 229 9.82 6.31 11.92
CA PRO A 229 9.72 7.47 11.02
C PRO A 229 8.60 7.43 9.96
N GLY A 230 8.00 6.27 9.76
CA GLY A 230 6.95 6.01 8.81
C GLY A 230 7.45 5.60 7.43
N GLY A 231 6.51 5.47 6.50
CA GLY A 231 6.78 5.19 5.11
C GLY A 231 6.74 6.43 4.22
N LEU A 232 7.21 6.25 2.99
CA LEU A 232 7.05 7.18 1.89
C LEU A 232 6.41 6.48 0.70
N THR A 233 5.68 7.27 -0.09
CA THR A 233 5.14 6.84 -1.37
C THR A 233 5.91 7.49 -2.50
N ALA A 234 6.43 6.68 -3.41
CA ALA A 234 6.94 7.14 -4.69
C ALA A 234 5.85 6.96 -5.75
N VAL A 235 5.65 7.99 -6.57
CA VAL A 235 4.62 8.03 -7.61
C VAL A 235 5.27 8.26 -8.96
N TRP A 236 4.98 7.40 -9.93
CA TRP A 236 5.43 7.54 -11.31
C TRP A 236 4.40 8.34 -12.10
N ALA A 237 4.55 9.67 -12.10
CA ALA A 237 3.68 10.57 -12.83
C ALA A 237 4.42 11.21 -14.03
N PRO A 238 3.74 11.48 -15.16
CA PRO A 238 4.33 12.18 -16.30
C PRO A 238 4.85 13.58 -15.93
N GLN A 239 4.16 14.26 -15.03
CA GLN A 239 4.52 15.58 -14.53
C GLN A 239 4.22 15.67 -13.03
N ASN A 240 4.90 16.58 -12.34
CA ASN A 240 4.62 16.92 -10.95
C ASN A 240 3.46 17.91 -10.88
N THR A 241 2.25 17.46 -11.23
CA THR A 241 1.00 18.23 -11.10
C THR A 241 -0.01 17.41 -10.30
N ARG A 242 -1.03 18.06 -9.71
CA ARG A 242 -2.10 17.35 -8.98
C ARG A 242 -2.78 16.29 -9.82
N ALA A 243 -3.11 16.63 -11.06
CA ALA A 243 -3.81 15.75 -11.99
C ALA A 243 -2.95 14.54 -12.34
N ASP A 244 -1.70 14.74 -12.76
CA ASP A 244 -0.81 13.65 -13.16
C ASP A 244 -0.45 12.73 -11.98
N ILE A 245 -0.22 13.29 -10.79
CA ILE A 245 0.03 12.51 -9.57
C ILE A 245 -1.21 11.70 -9.17
N PHE A 246 -2.40 12.32 -9.19
CA PHE A 246 -3.64 11.61 -8.91
C PHE A 246 -3.90 10.49 -9.93
N ASP A 247 -3.68 10.75 -11.22
CA ASP A 247 -3.92 9.78 -12.27
C ASP A 247 -2.94 8.58 -12.14
N ALA A 248 -1.68 8.84 -11.76
CA ALA A 248 -0.71 7.79 -11.43
C ALA A 248 -1.10 6.99 -10.17
N LEU A 249 -1.57 7.67 -9.10
CA LEU A 249 -2.12 7.02 -7.91
C LEU A 249 -3.32 6.12 -8.27
N HIS A 250 -4.23 6.60 -9.11
CA HIS A 250 -5.41 5.85 -9.56
C HIS A 250 -5.04 4.61 -10.42
N ARG A 251 -4.01 4.75 -11.27
CA ARG A 251 -3.38 3.65 -12.05
C ARG A 251 -2.42 2.79 -11.23
N ARG A 252 -2.28 3.03 -9.92
CA ARG A 252 -1.40 2.27 -9.02
C ARG A 252 0.07 2.26 -9.45
N GLU A 253 0.52 3.30 -10.17
CA GLU A 253 1.90 3.46 -10.60
C GLU A 253 2.75 4.00 -9.44
N VAL A 254 2.76 3.25 -8.34
CA VAL A 254 3.33 3.65 -7.05
C VAL A 254 4.05 2.51 -6.37
N TYR A 255 4.95 2.86 -5.46
CA TYR A 255 5.48 1.92 -4.48
C TYR A 255 5.73 2.60 -3.14
N ALA A 256 5.82 1.79 -2.09
CA ALA A 256 6.12 2.24 -0.73
C ALA A 256 7.57 1.95 -0.35
N THR A 257 8.15 2.81 0.49
CA THR A 257 9.41 2.56 1.20
C THR A 257 9.22 2.83 2.68
N SER A 258 10.00 2.18 3.55
CA SER A 258 10.02 2.43 4.99
C SER A 258 10.92 3.61 5.40
N GLY A 259 11.23 4.52 4.48
CA GLY A 259 12.08 5.68 4.76
C GLY A 259 12.92 6.10 3.55
N PRO A 260 13.77 5.24 2.97
CA PRO A 260 14.69 5.67 1.91
C PRO A 260 13.98 6.18 0.67
N ARG A 261 14.48 7.29 0.13
CA ARG A 261 14.01 7.88 -1.13
C ARG A 261 14.74 7.21 -2.29
N ILE A 262 14.13 6.14 -2.77
CA ILE A 262 14.65 5.36 -3.90
C ILE A 262 14.09 5.96 -5.21
N ARG A 263 14.85 5.91 -6.29
CA ARG A 263 14.32 6.09 -7.65
C ARG A 263 14.35 4.73 -8.32
N LEU A 264 13.18 4.18 -8.62
CA LEU A 264 12.99 2.82 -9.12
C LEU A 264 11.82 2.69 -10.07
N ARG A 265 12.07 2.44 -11.35
CA ARG A 265 11.01 2.03 -12.28
C ARG A 265 11.01 0.52 -12.45
N PHE A 266 9.83 -0.07 -12.38
CA PHE A 266 9.61 -1.50 -12.53
C PHE A 266 8.66 -1.72 -13.69
N ASP A 267 9.05 -2.57 -14.64
CA ASP A 267 8.23 -2.89 -15.81
C ASP A 267 8.13 -4.41 -15.96
N ALA A 268 6.92 -4.88 -16.26
CA ALA A 268 6.65 -6.28 -16.61
C ALA A 268 6.32 -6.40 -18.11
N GLY A 269 6.75 -7.49 -18.74
CA GLY A 269 6.47 -7.73 -20.16
C GLY A 269 6.65 -9.19 -20.56
N LEU A 270 6.10 -9.57 -21.71
CA LEU A 270 6.11 -10.95 -22.22
C LEU A 270 7.39 -11.32 -23.00
N ASN A 271 8.36 -10.40 -23.13
CA ASN A 271 9.54 -10.61 -23.96
C ASN A 271 10.69 -11.30 -23.20
N LYS A 272 10.71 -12.64 -23.26
CA LYS A 272 11.95 -13.42 -23.08
C LYS A 272 12.86 -13.18 -24.29
N GLY A 273 13.77 -12.20 -24.25
CA GLY A 273 14.67 -12.05 -25.41
C GLY A 273 15.79 -11.02 -25.38
N SER A 274 15.78 -10.03 -24.49
CA SER A 274 16.90 -9.09 -24.41
C SER A 274 17.26 -8.90 -22.95
N GLU A 275 18.46 -9.35 -22.56
CA GLU A 275 19.13 -8.79 -21.39
C GLU A 275 19.14 -7.27 -21.59
N VAL A 276 18.32 -6.56 -20.82
CA VAL A 276 18.38 -5.11 -20.78
C VAL A 276 19.65 -4.78 -20.03
N LEU A 277 20.73 -4.52 -20.75
CA LEU A 277 21.99 -4.11 -20.16
C LEU A 277 21.77 -2.78 -19.42
N ALA A 278 22.40 -2.63 -18.26
CA ALA A 278 22.23 -1.47 -17.36
C ALA A 278 22.60 -0.12 -18.01
N CYS A 279 23.31 -0.14 -19.14
CA CYS A 279 23.74 1.04 -19.90
C CYS A 279 22.77 1.42 -21.01
N ASP A 280 21.85 0.53 -21.40
CA ASP A 280 20.85 0.84 -22.40
C ASP A 280 19.73 1.63 -21.74
N ILE A 281 19.79 2.96 -21.87
CA ILE A 281 18.61 3.82 -21.71
C ILE A 281 17.71 3.50 -22.91
N LEU A 282 17.02 2.36 -22.85
CA LEU A 282 16.17 1.90 -23.94
C LEU A 282 15.00 2.87 -24.09
N ALA A 283 15.02 3.58 -25.22
CA ALA A 283 13.89 4.29 -25.78
C ALA A 283 12.69 3.33 -25.90
N ASP A 284 11.57 3.70 -25.27
CA ASP A 284 10.14 3.51 -25.61
C ASP A 284 9.64 2.24 -26.34
N SER A 285 10.41 1.16 -26.42
CA SER A 285 10.19 0.07 -27.40
C SER A 285 9.56 -1.20 -26.83
N ALA A 286 9.12 -1.20 -25.58
CA ALA A 286 8.22 -2.22 -25.07
C ALA A 286 7.06 -1.50 -24.43
N VAL A 287 5.83 -1.74 -24.89
CA VAL A 287 4.61 -1.29 -24.19
C VAL A 287 4.69 -1.89 -22.79
N PRO A 288 5.04 -1.11 -21.75
CA PRO A 288 5.16 -1.68 -20.42
C PRO A 288 3.76 -2.07 -19.96
N VAL A 289 3.62 -3.27 -19.38
CA VAL A 289 2.40 -3.62 -18.67
C VAL A 289 2.36 -2.72 -17.44
N VAL A 290 1.52 -1.69 -17.47
CA VAL A 290 1.33 -0.76 -16.34
C VAL A 290 0.74 -1.51 -15.16
N MET A 291 1.01 -1.07 -13.93
CA MET A 291 0.65 -1.79 -12.70
C MET A 291 -0.86 -2.07 -12.52
N ASP A 292 -1.72 -1.36 -13.24
CA ASP A 292 -3.19 -1.57 -13.27
C ASP A 292 -3.68 -2.43 -14.44
N SER A 293 -2.79 -2.93 -15.29
CA SER A 293 -3.18 -3.76 -16.44
C SER A 293 -3.14 -5.25 -16.11
N ASP A 294 -4.09 -5.98 -16.70
CA ASP A 294 -4.17 -7.43 -16.58
C ASP A 294 -3.20 -8.09 -17.56
N LEU A 295 -2.31 -8.91 -17.02
CA LEU A 295 -1.36 -9.69 -17.80
C LEU A 295 -2.03 -11.02 -18.18
N VAL A 296 -2.69 -11.05 -19.34
CA VAL A 296 -3.29 -12.27 -19.89
C VAL A 296 -2.19 -13.10 -20.54
N TRP A 297 -1.89 -14.28 -19.97
CA TRP A 297 -0.88 -15.18 -20.53
C TRP A 297 -1.45 -16.54 -20.92
N GLY A 298 -0.86 -17.11 -21.98
CA GLY A 298 -0.99 -18.52 -22.33
C GLY A 298 -0.02 -19.39 -21.52
N ARG A 299 0.60 -20.40 -22.16
CA ARG A 299 1.58 -21.31 -21.52
C ARG A 299 2.95 -20.69 -21.21
N VAL A 300 3.12 -19.36 -21.30
CA VAL A 300 4.43 -18.71 -21.19
C VAL A 300 4.43 -17.75 -20.00
N SER A 301 5.32 -17.99 -19.04
CA SER A 301 5.51 -17.12 -17.86
C SER A 301 6.05 -15.73 -18.25
N PRO A 302 5.60 -14.65 -17.60
CA PRO A 302 6.09 -13.29 -17.85
C PRO A 302 7.57 -13.14 -17.48
N SER A 303 8.20 -12.09 -18.02
CA SER A 303 9.52 -11.62 -17.62
C SER A 303 9.42 -10.27 -16.91
N PHE A 304 10.23 -10.07 -15.88
CA PHE A 304 10.25 -8.86 -15.06
C PHE A 304 11.60 -8.18 -15.18
N ALA A 305 11.60 -6.85 -15.36
CA ALA A 305 12.83 -6.08 -15.46
C ALA A 305 12.76 -4.83 -14.56
N PHE A 306 13.87 -4.57 -13.88
CA PHE A 306 14.09 -3.32 -13.17
C PHE A 306 14.75 -2.33 -14.12
N ARG A 307 14.07 -1.21 -14.39
CA ARG A 307 14.62 -0.14 -15.23
C ARG A 307 15.02 1.01 -14.34
N HIS A 308 16.32 1.28 -14.28
CA HIS A 308 16.93 2.36 -13.48
C HIS A 308 16.73 2.19 -11.96
N TRP A 309 17.85 1.99 -11.26
CA TRP A 309 17.89 2.06 -9.80
C TRP A 309 18.93 3.11 -9.39
N GLN A 310 18.49 4.12 -8.65
CA GLN A 310 19.39 5.05 -7.97
C GLN A 310 18.89 5.24 -6.55
N ILE A 311 19.71 4.81 -5.58
CA ILE A 311 19.45 5.09 -4.17
C ILE A 311 20.19 6.38 -3.84
N ALA A 312 19.45 7.46 -3.62
CA ALA A 312 20.01 8.67 -3.04
C ALA A 312 20.09 8.48 -1.51
N MET A 313 21.09 7.73 -1.03
CA MET A 313 21.39 7.71 0.42
C MET A 313 22.09 9.01 0.79
N HIS A 314 21.33 9.97 1.33
CA HIS A 314 21.95 11.08 2.04
C HIS A 314 22.34 10.56 3.43
N SER A 315 23.61 10.18 3.59
CA SER A 315 24.34 9.89 4.85
C SER A 315 24.59 8.42 5.24
N ARG A 316 25.58 8.23 6.14
CA ARG A 316 26.17 6.96 6.57
C ARG A 316 25.19 6.18 7.46
N ALA A 317 24.68 5.05 6.97
CA ALA A 317 23.84 4.16 7.77
C ALA A 317 24.57 3.63 9.02
N SER A 318 23.92 3.77 10.18
CA SER A 318 24.26 3.04 11.41
C SER A 318 23.87 1.56 11.26
N ARG A 319 24.47 0.68 12.08
CA ARG A 319 24.56 -0.79 11.94
C ARG A 319 23.22 -1.57 11.98
N SER A 320 22.06 -0.96 11.81
CA SER A 320 20.75 -1.63 11.97
C SER A 320 19.67 -1.24 10.96
N SER A 321 19.92 -0.34 10.00
CA SER A 321 18.87 0.10 9.08
C SER A 321 18.61 -0.91 7.96
N ALA A 322 17.48 -1.62 8.03
CA ALA A 322 16.99 -2.47 6.95
C ALA A 322 16.13 -1.64 6.00
N VAL A 323 16.59 -1.43 4.76
CA VAL A 323 15.76 -0.78 3.72
C VAL A 323 14.88 -1.82 3.09
N LEU A 324 13.56 -1.73 3.30
CA LEU A 324 12.61 -2.59 2.61
C LEU A 324 12.03 -1.85 1.39
N LEU A 325 12.27 -2.43 0.22
CA LEU A 325 11.55 -2.13 -1.01
C LEU A 325 10.68 -3.37 -1.29
N ARG A 326 9.36 -3.21 -1.42
CA ARG A 326 8.46 -4.31 -1.84
C ARG A 326 7.62 -3.87 -3.02
N LEU A 327 7.67 -4.67 -4.08
CA LEU A 327 6.82 -4.56 -5.27
C LEU A 327 5.81 -5.71 -5.22
N HIS A 328 4.54 -5.39 -5.47
CA HIS A 328 3.47 -6.39 -5.53
C HIS A 328 2.94 -6.43 -6.96
N LEU A 329 3.05 -7.59 -7.61
CA LEU A 329 2.40 -7.85 -8.89
C LEU A 329 1.16 -8.71 -8.69
N PHE A 330 0.08 -8.29 -9.35
CA PHE A 330 -1.15 -9.07 -9.45
C PHE A 330 -1.20 -9.80 -10.78
N VAL A 331 -1.64 -11.04 -10.69
CA VAL A 331 -1.58 -12.02 -11.75
C VAL A 331 -2.86 -12.84 -11.66
N GLU A 332 -3.75 -12.72 -12.65
CA GLU A 332 -4.93 -13.56 -12.76
C GLU A 332 -4.65 -14.76 -13.67
N ALA A 333 -4.50 -15.96 -13.08
CA ALA A 333 -5.02 -17.25 -13.57
C ALA A 333 -4.30 -18.43 -12.90
N HIS A 334 -5.07 -19.24 -12.16
CA HIS A 334 -4.88 -20.65 -11.72
C HIS A 334 -3.50 -21.18 -11.25
N GLN A 335 -2.42 -20.40 -11.29
CA GLN A 335 -1.10 -20.75 -10.79
C GLN A 335 -0.44 -19.50 -10.20
N LEU A 336 -0.09 -19.58 -8.91
CA LEU A 336 0.50 -18.48 -8.15
C LEU A 336 1.88 -18.11 -8.68
N VAL A 337 2.09 -16.83 -8.99
CA VAL A 337 3.42 -16.20 -8.98
C VAL A 337 3.33 -14.91 -8.17
N HIS A 338 3.70 -14.98 -6.90
CA HIS A 338 3.96 -13.77 -6.11
C HIS A 338 5.43 -13.39 -6.31
N LEU A 339 5.69 -12.35 -7.10
CA LEU A 339 7.02 -11.75 -7.13
C LEU A 339 7.13 -10.78 -5.96
N LEU A 340 7.67 -11.28 -4.84
CA LEU A 340 8.08 -10.46 -3.72
C LEU A 340 9.57 -10.16 -3.87
N VAL A 341 9.91 -8.96 -4.35
CA VAL A 341 11.31 -8.52 -4.29
C VAL A 341 11.49 -7.90 -2.92
N GLN A 342 12.14 -8.62 -2.01
CA GLN A 342 12.58 -8.10 -0.73
C GLN A 342 14.08 -7.82 -0.83
N LEU A 343 14.44 -6.55 -0.92
CA LEU A 343 15.83 -6.15 -0.74
C LEU A 343 16.09 -6.07 0.77
N ARG A 344 16.98 -6.90 1.31
CA ARG A 344 17.50 -6.77 2.68
C ARG A 344 18.96 -6.36 2.60
N PHE A 345 19.28 -5.19 3.14
CA PHE A 345 20.67 -4.75 3.25
C PHE A 345 21.18 -5.10 4.66
N ARG A 346 22.03 -6.12 4.77
CA ARG A 346 22.83 -6.37 5.98
C ARG A 346 24.28 -6.08 5.67
N HIS A 347 24.83 -5.07 6.34
CA HIS A 347 26.18 -4.54 6.12
C HIS A 347 26.37 -3.88 4.75
N LEU A 348 27.27 -2.90 4.68
CA LEU A 348 27.66 -2.14 3.47
C LEU A 348 28.35 -3.01 2.38
N GLN A 349 28.08 -4.31 2.36
CA GLN A 349 28.44 -5.23 1.29
C GLN A 349 27.16 -5.70 0.61
N LEU A 350 27.12 -5.53 -0.71
CA LEU A 350 26.13 -6.08 -1.60
C LEU A 350 26.06 -7.59 -1.39
N LEU A 351 25.12 -8.06 -0.56
CA LEU A 351 24.70 -9.44 -0.61
C LEU A 351 23.79 -9.61 -1.84
N PRO A 352 23.78 -10.80 -2.48
CA PRO A 352 22.93 -11.06 -3.63
C PRO A 352 21.48 -10.71 -3.28
N VAL A 353 20.80 -10.06 -4.23
CA VAL A 353 19.36 -9.85 -4.20
C VAL A 353 18.69 -11.21 -4.01
N GLU A 354 18.17 -11.49 -2.81
CA GLU A 354 17.28 -12.63 -2.62
C GLU A 354 15.96 -12.28 -3.28
N LEU A 355 15.82 -12.72 -4.54
CA LEU A 355 14.55 -12.75 -5.24
C LEU A 355 13.73 -13.90 -4.63
N VAL A 356 12.94 -13.61 -3.60
CA VAL A 356 12.04 -14.62 -3.01
C VAL A 356 10.84 -14.77 -3.93
N LEU A 357 10.96 -15.70 -4.88
CA LEU A 357 9.86 -16.15 -5.73
C LEU A 357 9.00 -17.12 -4.90
N LEU A 358 7.92 -16.61 -4.31
CA LEU A 358 6.96 -17.46 -3.60
C LEU A 358 6.10 -18.20 -4.63
N HIS A 359 6.57 -19.41 -5.00
CA HIS A 359 5.80 -20.36 -5.79
C HIS A 359 4.90 -21.16 -4.83
N VAL A 360 3.62 -20.84 -4.76
CA VAL A 360 2.66 -21.70 -4.05
C VAL A 360 2.09 -22.66 -5.10
N VAL A 361 2.53 -23.92 -5.04
CA VAL A 361 1.92 -24.99 -5.85
C VAL A 361 0.67 -25.45 -5.12
N GLY A 362 -0.50 -25.03 -5.60
CA GLY A 362 -1.76 -25.71 -5.28
C GLY A 362 -1.76 -27.06 -6.00
N GLY A 363 -1.62 -28.15 -5.25
CA GLY A 363 -1.65 -29.50 -5.80
C GLY A 363 -3.02 -29.83 -6.36
N SER A 364 -3.08 -30.17 -7.65
CA SER A 364 -4.15 -30.99 -8.22
C SER A 364 -3.59 -32.39 -8.45
N GLU A 365 -4.29 -33.40 -7.94
CA GLU A 365 -3.97 -34.83 -8.09
C GLU A 365 -3.69 -35.24 -9.55
N PRO A 366 -2.86 -36.26 -9.80
CA PRO A 366 -2.60 -36.76 -11.14
C PRO A 366 -3.83 -37.45 -11.74
N ASP A 367 -4.16 -37.07 -12.98
CA ASP A 367 -5.17 -37.71 -13.82
C ASP A 367 -4.85 -39.22 -14.01
N PRO A 368 -5.73 -40.14 -13.58
CA PRO A 368 -5.50 -41.58 -13.68
C PRO A 368 -5.62 -42.15 -15.10
N ARG A 369 -5.73 -41.33 -16.15
CA ARG A 369 -5.90 -41.79 -17.55
C ARG A 369 -4.63 -41.80 -18.41
N LEU A 370 -3.46 -41.71 -17.80
CA LEU A 370 -2.18 -41.96 -18.48
C LEU A 370 -1.37 -42.99 -17.69
N ALA A 371 -1.68 -44.27 -17.94
CA ALA A 371 -0.83 -45.43 -17.65
C ALA A 371 -0.71 -46.27 -18.93
#